data_AF-A0A348SZW4-F1
#
_entry.id   AF-A0A348SZW4-F1
#
_cell.length_a   1.000
_cell.length_b   1.000
_cell.length_c   1.000
_cell.angle_alpha   90.00
_cell.angle_beta   90.00
_cell.angle_gamma   90.00
#
_symmetry.space_group_name_H-M   'P 1'
#
loop_
_entity.id
_entity.type
_entity.pdbx_description
1 polymer ?
#
loop_
_entity_poly.entity_id
_entity_poly.type
_entity_poly.pdbx_seq_one_letter_code
_entity_poly.pdbx_strand_id
1 'polypeptide(L)'
;MRLQNGDVLLAWPLAQHVITAGWTYTSGAAHNAIDLRTQSGTSCVRPVYAAEDGTVDQAQTWDGKTCTGMQSYGNMVRLRHADYNGKKLQTRYAHLLKRVVELGDAVTEGQLIGYSGASGNCYGAHLHFEVLYKGRRVNPLNWLDADFTPASAAVRRHLGSYTSVARPADAEPAANALQTVQANGLTNAEAMSVYSLALALGLVGLGLYSAEYADAAHTKQNLRIGPVSAGDAKALMDKLTELGAADKAASTAA
;
A
#
# COMPACT_ATOMS: atom_id res chain seq x y z
N MET A 1 -9.81 11.39 0.42
CA MET A 1 -10.30 12.78 0.34
C MET A 1 -11.75 12.91 0.82
N ARG A 2 -12.11 14.09 1.35
CA ARG A 2 -13.50 14.44 1.67
C ARG A 2 -14.09 15.31 0.57
N LEU A 3 -15.21 14.89 0.01
CA LEU A 3 -15.85 15.51 -1.14
C LEU A 3 -16.73 16.69 -0.72
N GLN A 4 -16.99 17.63 -1.63
CA GLN A 4 -17.82 18.81 -1.36
C GLN A 4 -19.27 18.44 -1.00
N ASN A 5 -19.76 17.30 -1.47
CA ASN A 5 -21.09 16.77 -1.14
C ASN A 5 -21.15 16.15 0.27
N GLY A 6 -20.04 16.16 1.02
CA GLY A 6 -19.93 15.60 2.37
C GLY A 6 -19.47 14.15 2.41
N ASP A 7 -19.45 13.42 1.29
CA ASP A 7 -19.00 12.03 1.24
C ASP A 7 -17.48 11.90 1.51
N VAL A 8 -17.07 10.71 1.95
CA VAL A 8 -15.67 10.35 2.11
C VAL A 8 -15.29 9.36 1.02
N LEU A 9 -14.37 9.77 0.14
CA LEU A 9 -13.69 8.89 -0.81
C LEU A 9 -12.34 8.52 -0.20
N LEU A 10 -12.23 7.31 0.35
CA LEU A 10 -10.97 6.75 0.81
C LEU A 10 -10.05 6.47 -0.40
N ALA A 11 -8.76 6.72 -0.23
CA ALA A 11 -7.74 6.27 -1.16
C ALA A 11 -7.56 4.75 -1.05
N TRP A 12 -7.25 4.11 -2.18
CA TRP A 12 -6.92 2.69 -2.18
C TRP A 12 -5.63 2.44 -1.39
N PRO A 13 -5.60 1.41 -0.52
CA PRO A 13 -4.48 1.17 0.39
C PRO A 13 -3.32 0.41 -0.27
N LEU A 14 -3.51 -0.05 -1.52
CA LEU A 14 -2.49 -0.59 -2.41
C LEU A 14 -2.66 0.10 -3.75
N ALA A 15 -1.59 0.19 -4.52
CA ALA A 15 -1.65 0.74 -5.87
C ALA A 15 -2.22 -0.24 -6.92
N GLN A 16 -2.36 -1.52 -6.58
CA GLN A 16 -3.12 -2.46 -7.42
C GLN A 16 -4.49 -2.71 -6.79
N HIS A 17 -5.55 -2.44 -7.54
CA HIS A 17 -6.92 -2.53 -7.05
C HIS A 17 -7.57 -3.85 -7.50
N VAL A 18 -6.89 -4.97 -7.22
CA VAL A 18 -7.39 -6.30 -7.57
C VAL A 18 -7.95 -6.99 -6.33
N ILE A 19 -9.27 -7.18 -6.28
CA ILE A 19 -9.96 -7.79 -5.15
C ILE A 19 -9.95 -9.31 -5.29
N THR A 20 -9.43 -10.03 -4.30
CA THR A 20 -9.35 -11.49 -4.25
C THR A 20 -10.43 -12.13 -3.37
N ALA A 21 -10.99 -11.38 -2.41
CA ALA A 21 -12.18 -11.76 -1.66
C ALA A 21 -13.03 -10.52 -1.36
N GLY A 22 -14.35 -10.64 -1.45
CA GLY A 22 -15.29 -9.55 -1.23
C GLY A 22 -15.83 -9.53 0.20
N TRP A 23 -16.95 -8.83 0.39
CA TRP A 23 -17.66 -8.76 1.67
C TRP A 23 -17.98 -10.14 2.29
N THR A 24 -18.15 -11.14 1.43
CA THR A 24 -18.15 -12.55 1.80
C THR A 24 -17.06 -13.31 1.04
N TYR A 25 -16.60 -14.42 1.60
CA TYR A 25 -15.76 -15.35 0.85
C TYR A 25 -16.60 -16.04 -0.24
N THR A 26 -15.93 -16.60 -1.25
CA THR A 26 -16.59 -17.37 -2.33
C THR A 26 -17.29 -18.64 -1.84
N SER A 27 -16.98 -19.09 -0.62
CA SER A 27 -17.69 -20.15 0.09
C SER A 27 -19.03 -19.69 0.71
N GLY A 28 -19.32 -18.39 0.72
CA GLY A 28 -20.45 -17.78 1.41
C GLY A 28 -20.17 -17.43 2.88
N ALA A 29 -19.01 -17.82 3.43
CA ALA A 29 -18.64 -17.47 4.78
C ALA A 29 -18.47 -15.95 4.96
N ALA A 30 -18.79 -15.46 6.14
CA ALA A 30 -18.67 -14.04 6.46
C ALA A 30 -17.21 -13.61 6.47
N HIS A 31 -16.89 -12.57 5.69
CA HIS A 31 -15.57 -11.96 5.64
C HIS A 31 -15.58 -10.58 6.32
N ASN A 32 -16.58 -9.75 5.99
CA ASN A 32 -16.78 -8.39 6.52
C ASN A 32 -15.62 -7.43 6.22
N ALA A 33 -14.93 -7.65 5.10
CA ALA A 33 -13.76 -6.91 4.65
C ALA A 33 -13.62 -7.07 3.13
N ILE A 34 -12.54 -6.55 2.56
CA ILE A 34 -12.05 -6.98 1.24
C ILE A 34 -10.61 -7.45 1.36
N ASP A 35 -10.25 -8.47 0.58
CA ASP A 35 -8.87 -8.90 0.41
C ASP A 35 -8.35 -8.37 -0.91
N LEU A 36 -7.19 -7.72 -0.86
CA LEU A 36 -6.52 -7.17 -2.02
C LEU A 36 -5.30 -8.00 -2.38
N ARG A 37 -5.16 -8.29 -3.68
CA ARG A 37 -3.99 -8.98 -4.22
C ARG A 37 -2.74 -8.19 -3.88
N THR A 38 -1.69 -8.91 -3.46
CA THR A 38 -0.35 -8.34 -3.30
C THR A 38 0.67 -8.95 -4.25
N GLN A 39 0.36 -10.11 -4.84
CA GLN A 39 1.18 -10.73 -5.88
C GLN A 39 1.27 -9.84 -7.12
N SER A 40 2.49 -9.54 -7.56
CA SER A 40 2.79 -8.99 -8.88
C SER A 40 4.19 -9.47 -9.32
N GLY A 41 4.26 -10.08 -10.50
CA GLY A 41 5.43 -10.85 -10.91
C GLY A 41 5.74 -11.96 -9.91
N THR A 42 7.00 -12.01 -9.43
CA THR A 42 7.49 -13.00 -8.46
C THR A 42 7.38 -12.56 -7.00
N SER A 43 6.98 -11.30 -6.72
CA SER A 43 6.90 -10.76 -5.36
C SER A 43 5.45 -10.58 -4.88
N CYS A 44 5.22 -10.88 -3.61
CA CYS A 44 3.94 -10.67 -2.92
C CYS A 44 3.98 -9.56 -1.87
N VAL A 45 5.10 -8.86 -1.74
CA VAL A 45 5.22 -7.73 -0.83
C VAL A 45 4.92 -6.44 -1.57
N ARG A 46 4.01 -5.65 -1.01
CA ARG A 46 3.60 -4.35 -1.55
C ARG A 46 3.61 -3.30 -0.45
N PRO A 47 3.98 -2.05 -0.76
CA PRO A 47 3.76 -0.94 0.15
C PRO A 47 2.26 -0.77 0.39
N VAL A 48 1.89 -0.53 1.66
CA VAL A 48 0.52 -0.32 2.13
C VAL A 48 0.41 1.11 2.63
N TYR A 49 -0.63 1.81 2.18
CA TYR A 49 -0.81 3.24 2.39
C TYR A 49 -2.02 3.58 3.26
N ALA A 50 -1.91 4.68 4.00
CA ALA A 50 -3.05 5.29 4.70
C ALA A 50 -4.12 5.73 3.68
N ALA A 51 -5.36 5.35 3.93
CA ALA A 51 -6.49 5.58 3.02
C ALA A 51 -7.10 6.98 3.19
N GLU A 52 -6.79 7.65 4.29
CA GLU A 52 -7.17 9.02 4.63
C GLU A 52 -6.22 9.47 5.76
N ASP A 53 -6.06 10.79 5.93
CA ASP A 53 -5.42 11.37 7.10
C ASP A 53 -5.97 10.78 8.40
N GLY A 54 -5.12 10.63 9.41
CA GLY A 54 -5.56 10.10 10.68
C GLY A 54 -4.47 9.91 11.71
N THR A 55 -4.82 9.15 12.74
CA THR A 55 -3.91 8.76 13.82
C THR A 55 -3.96 7.25 13.98
N VAL A 56 -2.81 6.61 14.17
CA VAL A 56 -2.73 5.20 14.50
C VAL A 56 -3.36 4.98 15.88
N ASP A 57 -4.52 4.32 15.92
CA ASP A 57 -5.25 4.02 17.15
C ASP A 57 -5.18 2.53 17.55
N GLN A 58 -4.51 1.73 16.71
CA GLN A 58 -4.10 0.37 17.03
C GLN A 58 -2.88 -0.01 16.18
N ALA A 59 -1.82 -0.48 16.84
CA ALA A 59 -0.67 -1.12 16.20
C ALA A 59 -0.49 -2.49 16.87
N GLN A 60 -0.39 -3.55 16.07
CA GLN A 60 -0.32 -4.92 16.57
C GLN A 60 0.81 -5.68 15.91
N THR A 61 1.67 -6.29 16.73
CA THR A 61 2.70 -7.24 16.30
C THR A 61 2.18 -8.66 16.50
N TRP A 62 2.31 -9.49 15.47
CA TRP A 62 1.96 -10.90 15.55
C TRP A 62 2.97 -11.67 16.41
N ASP A 63 2.48 -12.62 17.22
CA ASP A 63 3.34 -13.48 18.05
C ASP A 63 4.01 -14.63 17.27
N GLY A 64 3.79 -14.70 15.95
CA GLY A 64 4.37 -15.69 15.05
C GLY A 64 3.62 -17.02 14.98
N LYS A 65 2.53 -17.22 15.74
CA LYS A 65 1.84 -18.52 15.79
C LYS A 65 0.34 -18.49 16.03
N THR A 66 -0.19 -17.49 16.74
CA THR A 66 -1.60 -17.47 17.13
C THR A 66 -2.46 -16.95 15.98
N CYS A 67 -3.44 -17.74 15.56
CA CYS A 67 -4.32 -17.44 14.43
C CYS A 67 -5.77 -17.13 14.84
N THR A 68 -6.00 -16.76 16.10
CA THR A 68 -7.33 -16.51 16.67
C THR A 68 -7.43 -15.13 17.33
N GLY A 69 -8.65 -14.66 17.59
CA GLY A 69 -8.89 -13.37 18.21
C GLY A 69 -8.24 -12.23 17.44
N MET A 70 -7.64 -11.26 18.14
CA MET A 70 -6.93 -10.17 17.48
C MET A 70 -5.67 -10.64 16.73
N GLN A 71 -5.00 -11.69 17.20
CA GLN A 71 -3.79 -12.23 16.56
C GLN A 71 -4.08 -12.84 15.17
N SER A 72 -5.34 -13.18 14.85
CA SER A 72 -5.71 -13.65 13.51
C SER A 72 -5.42 -12.61 12.42
N TYR A 73 -5.41 -11.32 12.76
CA TYR A 73 -5.03 -10.25 11.84
C TYR A 73 -3.51 -10.19 11.56
N GLY A 74 -2.68 -10.92 12.31
CA GLY A 74 -1.23 -10.85 12.19
C GLY A 74 -0.67 -9.48 12.59
N ASN A 75 0.34 -8.99 11.87
CA ASN A 75 0.76 -7.61 12.03
C ASN A 75 -0.31 -6.70 11.42
N MET A 76 -0.74 -5.68 12.16
CA MET A 76 -1.87 -4.87 11.76
C MET A 76 -1.74 -3.43 12.24
N VAL A 77 -2.23 -2.50 11.42
CA VAL A 77 -2.42 -1.09 11.74
C VAL A 77 -3.92 -0.78 11.66
N ARG A 78 -4.45 0.00 12.59
CA ARG A 78 -5.75 0.65 12.46
C ARG A 78 -5.57 2.15 12.61
N LEU A 79 -6.15 2.88 11.68
CA LEU A 79 -6.15 4.33 11.66
C LEU A 79 -7.53 4.84 12.09
N ARG A 80 -7.54 5.82 12.98
CA ARG A 80 -8.72 6.65 13.24
C ARG A 80 -8.63 7.89 12.36
N HIS A 81 -9.67 8.13 11.59
CA HIS A 81 -9.81 9.32 10.75
C HIS A 81 -10.64 10.39 11.45
N ALA A 82 -10.82 11.53 10.79
CA ALA A 82 -11.82 12.49 11.20
C ALA A 82 -13.22 11.83 11.22
N ASP A 83 -14.08 12.27 12.13
CA ASP A 83 -15.41 11.70 12.24
C ASP A 83 -16.23 11.98 10.96
N TYR A 84 -17.02 11.01 10.52
CA TYR A 84 -17.96 11.14 9.40
C TYR A 84 -19.37 11.21 9.94
N ASN A 85 -20.13 12.26 9.58
CA ASN A 85 -21.47 12.52 10.12
C ASN A 85 -21.54 12.42 11.66
N GLY A 86 -20.53 12.98 12.34
CA GLY A 86 -20.40 13.00 13.80
C GLY A 86 -20.16 11.62 14.43
N LYS A 87 -19.67 10.65 13.67
CA LYS A 87 -19.37 9.30 14.14
C LYS A 87 -17.98 8.85 13.71
N LYS A 88 -17.37 7.99 14.52
CA LYS A 88 -16.03 7.45 14.28
C LYS A 88 -15.98 6.69 12.95
N LEU A 89 -14.97 7.04 12.16
CA LEU A 89 -14.53 6.34 10.95
C LEU A 89 -13.10 5.84 11.17
N GLN A 90 -12.86 4.57 10.85
CA GLN A 90 -11.55 3.94 11.01
C GLN A 90 -11.30 2.99 9.84
N THR A 91 -10.03 2.78 9.51
CA THR A 91 -9.59 1.77 8.55
C THR A 91 -8.61 0.81 9.19
N ARG A 92 -8.63 -0.46 8.80
CA ARG A 92 -7.74 -1.51 9.32
C ARG A 92 -6.99 -2.20 8.18
N TYR A 93 -5.71 -2.43 8.41
CA TYR A 93 -4.75 -2.99 7.46
C TYR A 93 -4.07 -4.19 8.11
N ALA A 94 -4.38 -5.40 7.66
CA ALA A 94 -3.95 -6.63 8.32
C ALA A 94 -3.14 -7.56 7.39
N HIS A 95 -2.61 -8.62 7.99
CA HIS A 95 -1.69 -9.57 7.38
C HIS A 95 -0.38 -8.92 6.90
N LEU A 96 0.05 -7.84 7.53
CA LEU A 96 1.27 -7.13 7.15
C LEU A 96 2.51 -7.98 7.41
N LEU A 97 3.50 -7.90 6.51
CA LEU A 97 4.84 -8.39 6.80
C LEU A 97 5.49 -7.55 7.90
N LYS A 98 5.35 -6.22 7.78
CA LYS A 98 5.96 -5.23 8.67
C LYS A 98 5.10 -3.97 8.70
N ARG A 99 4.98 -3.36 9.88
CA ARG A 99 4.48 -1.99 10.05
C ARG A 99 5.66 -1.02 10.04
N VAL A 100 5.44 0.19 9.56
CA VAL A 100 6.44 1.28 9.65
C VAL A 100 5.93 2.48 10.44
N VAL A 101 4.79 2.32 11.11
CA VAL A 101 4.19 3.29 12.04
C VAL A 101 3.84 2.62 13.36
N GLU A 102 3.80 3.41 14.42
CA GLU A 102 3.52 3.00 15.79
C GLU A 102 2.26 3.68 16.35
N LEU A 103 1.78 3.19 17.50
CA LEU A 103 0.59 3.71 18.16
C LEU A 103 0.76 5.21 18.48
N GLY A 104 -0.23 6.01 18.07
CA GLY A 104 -0.24 7.46 18.30
C GLY A 104 0.34 8.29 17.15
N ASP A 105 1.00 7.67 16.17
CA ASP A 105 1.52 8.41 15.01
C ASP A 105 0.40 9.06 14.21
N ALA A 106 0.60 10.32 13.84
CA ALA A 106 -0.21 10.98 12.83
C ALA A 106 0.25 10.56 11.44
N VAL A 107 -0.69 10.32 10.53
CA VAL A 107 -0.42 9.94 9.14
C VAL A 107 -1.24 10.80 8.19
N THR A 108 -0.70 11.07 7.01
CA THR A 108 -1.45 11.69 5.91
C THR A 108 -1.94 10.63 4.93
N GLU A 109 -3.01 10.90 4.18
CA GLU A 109 -3.46 10.08 3.06
C GLU A 109 -2.30 9.77 2.12
N GLY A 110 -2.18 8.51 1.67
CA GLY A 110 -1.09 8.05 0.81
C GLY A 110 0.24 7.81 1.53
N GLN A 111 0.36 8.12 2.83
CA GLN A 111 1.58 7.82 3.59
C GLN A 111 1.78 6.31 3.73
N LEU A 112 3.02 5.84 3.53
CA LEU A 112 3.41 4.46 3.77
C LEU A 112 3.23 4.10 5.26
N ILE A 113 2.45 3.07 5.54
CA ILE A 113 2.17 2.58 6.91
C ILE A 113 2.64 1.15 7.16
N GLY A 114 2.96 0.41 6.10
CA GLY A 114 3.52 -0.94 6.22
C GLY A 114 3.75 -1.60 4.88
N TYR A 115 4.05 -2.89 4.97
CA TYR A 115 4.28 -3.76 3.82
C TYR A 115 3.40 -4.98 3.95
N SER A 116 2.70 -5.35 2.88
CA SER A 116 1.82 -6.51 2.87
C SER A 116 2.59 -7.81 3.03
N GLY A 117 1.98 -8.83 3.64
CA GLY A 117 2.62 -10.12 3.88
C GLY A 117 1.61 -11.24 4.06
N ALA A 118 1.99 -12.23 4.87
CA ALA A 118 1.19 -13.40 5.18
C ALA A 118 1.26 -13.76 6.68
N SER A 119 1.23 -12.75 7.56
CA SER A 119 1.19 -12.97 9.00
C SER A 119 -0.22 -13.24 9.50
N GLY A 120 -0.37 -14.02 10.58
CA GLY A 120 -1.68 -14.29 11.19
C GLY A 120 -2.43 -15.42 10.47
N ASN A 121 -3.76 -15.35 10.48
CA ASN A 121 -4.61 -16.38 9.91
C ASN A 121 -4.90 -16.13 8.42
N CYS A 122 -3.96 -16.47 7.55
CA CYS A 122 -4.09 -16.30 6.10
C CYS A 122 -3.54 -17.51 5.33
N TYR A 123 -4.15 -17.83 4.18
CA TYR A 123 -3.70 -18.92 3.29
C TYR A 123 -2.58 -18.54 2.33
N GLY A 124 -2.27 -17.24 2.23
CA GLY A 124 -1.28 -16.70 1.34
C GLY A 124 -1.24 -15.18 1.44
N ALA A 125 -0.24 -14.56 0.81
CA ALA A 125 -0.01 -13.13 0.94
C ALA A 125 -1.12 -12.31 0.25
N HIS A 126 -1.70 -11.38 1.01
CA HIS A 126 -2.71 -10.41 0.58
C HIS A 126 -2.76 -9.26 1.61
N LEU A 127 -3.50 -8.19 1.28
CA LEU A 127 -3.88 -7.17 2.26
C LEU A 127 -5.35 -7.35 2.62
N HIS A 128 -5.63 -7.66 3.89
CA HIS A 128 -7.00 -7.62 4.43
C HIS A 128 -7.31 -6.18 4.85
N PHE A 129 -8.31 -5.58 4.21
CA PHE A 129 -8.69 -4.19 4.42
C PHE A 129 -10.12 -4.08 4.95
N GLU A 130 -10.27 -3.42 6.11
CA GLU A 130 -11.59 -3.15 6.69
C GLU A 130 -11.85 -1.65 6.79
N VAL A 131 -13.11 -1.27 6.62
CA VAL A 131 -13.63 0.04 7.04
C VAL A 131 -14.56 -0.20 8.22
N LEU A 132 -14.35 0.56 9.30
CA LEU A 132 -15.18 0.54 10.48
C LEU A 132 -15.88 1.90 10.62
N TYR A 133 -17.20 1.88 10.65
CA TYR A 133 -18.03 3.07 10.86
C TYR A 133 -18.97 2.83 12.04
N LYS A 134 -19.01 3.78 12.98
CA LYS A 134 -19.73 3.63 14.27
C LYS A 134 -19.28 2.38 15.06
N GLY A 135 -18.00 2.00 14.93
CA GLY A 135 -17.43 0.82 15.57
C GLY A 135 -17.85 -0.52 14.94
N ARG A 136 -18.52 -0.51 13.79
CA ARG A 136 -18.94 -1.73 13.06
C ARG A 136 -18.24 -1.80 11.71
N ARG A 137 -17.82 -3.00 11.32
CA ARG A 137 -17.35 -3.27 9.96
C ARG A 137 -18.46 -2.97 8.97
N VAL A 138 -18.14 -2.22 7.93
CA VAL A 138 -19.02 -1.88 6.81
C VAL A 138 -18.31 -2.22 5.52
N ASN A 139 -19.06 -2.46 4.44
CA ASN A 139 -18.46 -2.84 3.16
C ASN A 139 -17.49 -1.74 2.68
N PRO A 140 -16.17 -2.02 2.56
CA PRO A 140 -15.18 -1.04 2.12
C PRO A 140 -15.52 -0.41 0.77
N LEU A 141 -16.21 -1.14 -0.12
CA LEU A 141 -16.65 -0.63 -1.42
C LEU A 141 -17.71 0.47 -1.35
N ASN A 142 -18.24 0.82 -0.17
CA ASN A 142 -19.05 2.03 -0.01
C ASN A 142 -18.23 3.30 0.24
N TRP A 143 -16.91 3.17 0.35
CA TRP A 143 -15.97 4.24 0.70
C TRP A 143 -14.84 4.38 -0.32
N LEU A 144 -14.73 3.44 -1.24
CA LEU A 144 -13.76 3.42 -2.34
C LEU A 144 -14.49 3.72 -3.65
N ASP A 145 -13.76 4.19 -4.66
CA ASP A 145 -14.33 4.40 -5.99
C ASP A 145 -14.49 3.07 -6.77
N ALA A 146 -14.91 3.17 -8.03
CA ALA A 146 -15.12 2.04 -8.91
C ALA A 146 -13.83 1.57 -9.63
N ASP A 147 -12.66 2.11 -9.30
CA ASP A 147 -11.39 1.71 -9.89
C ASP A 147 -10.88 0.42 -9.25
N PHE A 148 -11.51 -0.71 -9.59
CA PHE A 148 -11.06 -2.03 -9.16
C PHE A 148 -11.43 -3.14 -10.13
N THR A 149 -10.70 -4.25 -10.02
CA THR A 149 -10.97 -5.48 -10.78
C THR A 149 -11.15 -6.66 -9.82
N PRO A 150 -12.31 -7.35 -9.83
CA PRO A 150 -12.45 -8.62 -9.13
C PRO A 150 -11.58 -9.69 -9.79
N ALA A 151 -10.83 -10.46 -9.00
CA ALA A 151 -9.93 -11.50 -9.51
C ALA A 151 -10.64 -12.64 -10.24
N SER A 152 -11.95 -12.82 -10.04
CA SER A 152 -12.78 -13.75 -10.79
C SER A 152 -14.25 -13.35 -10.78
N ALA A 153 -15.05 -13.97 -11.66
CA ALA A 153 -16.51 -13.84 -11.65
C ALA A 153 -17.13 -14.33 -10.33
N ALA A 154 -16.51 -15.33 -9.68
CA ALA A 154 -16.95 -15.78 -8.36
C ALA A 154 -16.75 -14.69 -7.31
N VAL A 155 -15.58 -14.04 -7.28
CA VAL A 155 -15.32 -12.91 -6.37
C VAL A 155 -16.30 -11.78 -6.63
N ARG A 156 -16.59 -11.44 -7.89
CA ARG A 156 -17.56 -10.39 -8.26
C ARG A 156 -18.94 -10.62 -7.61
N ARG A 157 -19.42 -11.86 -7.55
CA ARG A 157 -20.71 -12.21 -6.92
C ARG A 157 -20.71 -12.07 -5.39
N HIS A 158 -19.54 -12.01 -4.76
CA HIS A 158 -19.38 -11.98 -3.30
C HIS A 158 -18.88 -10.62 -2.78
N LEU A 159 -18.89 -9.58 -3.62
CA LEU A 159 -18.58 -8.21 -3.20
C LEU A 159 -19.63 -7.62 -2.23
N GLY A 160 -20.78 -8.28 -2.08
CA GLY A 160 -21.90 -7.79 -1.28
C GLY A 160 -22.66 -6.65 -1.97
N SER A 161 -23.56 -6.01 -1.24
CA SER A 161 -24.19 -4.77 -1.69
C SER A 161 -23.24 -3.60 -1.45
N TYR A 162 -23.01 -2.79 -2.48
CA TYR A 162 -22.20 -1.58 -2.44
C TYR A 162 -22.64 -0.59 -3.52
N THR A 163 -22.25 0.67 -3.37
CA THR A 163 -22.52 1.72 -4.37
C THR A 163 -21.23 2.28 -5.00
N SER A 164 -20.07 2.17 -4.33
CA SER A 164 -18.85 2.93 -4.65
C SER A 164 -19.07 4.44 -4.61
N VAL A 165 -18.02 5.16 -4.22
CA VAL A 165 -18.04 6.62 -4.18
C VAL A 165 -17.66 7.14 -5.55
N ALA A 166 -18.46 8.04 -6.11
CA ALA A 166 -18.12 8.67 -7.38
C ALA A 166 -16.91 9.59 -7.19
N ARG A 167 -15.83 9.34 -7.93
CA ARG A 167 -14.67 10.24 -7.99
C ARG A 167 -15.03 11.46 -8.85
N PRO A 168 -14.87 12.70 -8.35
CA PRO A 168 -15.02 13.89 -9.19
C PRO A 168 -14.05 13.89 -10.37
N ALA A 169 -14.48 14.36 -11.54
CA ALA A 169 -13.68 14.31 -12.77
C ALA A 169 -12.42 15.21 -12.73
N ASP A 170 -12.43 16.22 -11.87
CA ASP A 170 -11.34 17.16 -11.58
C ASP A 170 -10.51 16.74 -10.36
N ALA A 171 -10.97 15.74 -9.60
CA ALA A 171 -10.16 15.16 -8.55
C ALA A 171 -9.08 14.31 -9.21
N GLU A 172 -7.85 14.84 -9.22
CA GLU A 172 -6.66 14.06 -9.51
C GLU A 172 -6.77 12.72 -8.77
N PRO A 173 -6.50 11.57 -9.44
CA PRO A 173 -6.40 10.31 -8.74
C PRO A 173 -5.50 10.53 -7.52
N ALA A 174 -5.91 10.03 -6.34
CA ALA A 174 -5.01 10.00 -5.20
C ALA A 174 -3.71 9.37 -5.73
N ALA A 175 -2.62 10.12 -5.74
CA ALA A 175 -1.43 9.83 -6.54
C ALA A 175 -0.71 8.57 -6.02
N ASN A 176 -1.33 7.43 -6.29
CA ASN A 176 -0.85 6.08 -6.09
C ASN A 176 -0.28 5.54 -7.40
N ALA A 177 0.15 6.43 -8.31
CA ALA A 177 0.98 6.05 -9.42
C ALA A 177 2.30 5.55 -8.82
N LEU A 178 2.40 4.23 -8.66
CA LEU A 178 3.66 3.61 -8.31
C LEU A 178 4.69 4.09 -9.30
N GLN A 179 5.79 4.58 -8.78
CA GLN A 179 6.87 5.08 -9.59
C GLN A 179 7.93 4.00 -9.71
N THR A 180 8.49 3.87 -10.90
CA THR A 180 9.77 3.19 -11.08
C THR A 180 10.81 4.25 -11.30
N VAL A 181 11.75 4.35 -10.36
CA VAL A 181 12.95 5.17 -10.53
C VAL A 181 13.98 4.36 -11.30
N GLN A 182 14.44 4.91 -12.41
CA GLN A 182 15.55 4.38 -13.20
C GLN A 182 16.68 5.39 -13.19
N ALA A 183 17.91 4.93 -12.97
CA ALA A 183 19.10 5.79 -13.01
C ALA A 183 20.22 5.05 -13.73
N ASN A 184 20.74 5.62 -14.82
CA ASN A 184 21.67 4.94 -15.73
C ASN A 184 23.07 5.56 -15.68
N GLY A 185 24.12 4.74 -15.81
CA GLY A 185 25.49 5.25 -15.88
C GLY A 185 25.99 5.88 -14.57
N LEU A 186 25.47 5.45 -13.43
CA LEU A 186 25.98 5.84 -12.11
C LEU A 186 27.36 5.24 -11.89
N THR A 187 28.29 5.99 -11.32
CA THR A 187 29.52 5.43 -10.73
C THR A 187 29.16 4.45 -9.61
N ASN A 188 30.08 3.53 -9.30
CA ASN A 188 29.88 2.60 -8.19
C ASN A 188 29.61 3.31 -6.84
N ALA A 189 30.22 4.49 -6.61
CA ALA A 189 29.99 5.25 -5.39
C ALA A 189 28.60 5.91 -5.33
N GLU A 190 28.13 6.47 -6.45
CA GLU A 190 26.76 7.00 -6.58
C GLU A 190 25.73 5.86 -6.38
N ALA A 191 25.93 4.72 -7.06
CA ALA A 191 25.05 3.56 -6.95
C ALA A 191 24.98 3.00 -5.52
N MET A 192 26.12 2.92 -4.81
CA MET A 192 26.15 2.49 -3.41
C MET A 192 25.40 3.45 -2.48
N SER A 193 25.46 4.76 -2.74
CA SER A 193 24.71 5.76 -1.95
C SER A 193 23.20 5.60 -2.13
N VAL A 194 22.75 5.33 -3.36
CA VAL A 194 21.34 5.03 -3.65
C VAL A 194 20.92 3.69 -3.04
N TYR A 195 21.78 2.67 -3.09
CA TYR A 195 21.56 1.38 -2.43
C TYR A 195 21.36 1.54 -0.91
N SER A 196 22.19 2.35 -0.24
CA SER A 196 22.04 2.60 1.20
C SER A 196 20.71 3.26 1.54
N LEU A 197 20.25 4.23 0.75
CA LEU A 197 18.91 4.81 0.92
C LEU A 197 17.82 3.78 0.64
N ALA A 198 17.93 3.01 -0.44
CA ALA A 198 16.97 1.95 -0.76
C ALA A 198 16.92 0.88 0.33
N LEU A 199 18.04 0.57 0.98
CA LEU A 199 18.10 -0.32 2.14
C LEU A 199 17.41 0.29 3.36
N ALA A 200 17.65 1.57 3.65
CA ALA A 200 17.01 2.29 4.75
C ALA A 200 15.49 2.42 4.58
N LEU A 201 15.04 2.64 3.35
CA LEU A 201 13.62 2.61 2.95
C LEU A 201 13.05 1.18 2.95
N GLY A 202 13.88 0.15 3.10
CA GLY A 202 13.50 -1.26 3.09
C GLY A 202 13.32 -1.86 1.71
N LEU A 203 13.45 -1.09 0.63
CA LEU A 203 13.22 -1.48 -0.77
C LEU A 203 14.10 -2.67 -1.21
N VAL A 204 15.32 -2.77 -0.68
CA VAL A 204 16.22 -3.89 -0.96
C VAL A 204 15.67 -5.21 -0.40
N GLY A 205 15.25 -5.21 0.87
CA GLY A 205 14.64 -6.39 1.49
C GLY A 205 13.32 -6.81 0.84
N LEU A 206 12.68 -5.87 0.14
CA LEU A 206 11.45 -6.10 -0.62
C LEU A 206 11.69 -6.59 -2.05
N GLY A 207 12.95 -6.68 -2.49
CA GLY A 207 13.31 -7.02 -3.86
C GLY A 207 12.87 -5.97 -4.88
N LEU A 208 12.62 -4.74 -4.45
CA LEU A 208 12.22 -3.62 -5.32
C LEU A 208 13.43 -2.87 -5.90
N TYR A 209 14.63 -3.19 -5.43
CA TYR A 209 15.89 -2.65 -5.93
C TYR A 209 16.57 -3.68 -6.83
N SER A 210 17.00 -3.25 -8.01
CA SER A 210 17.86 -4.01 -8.92
C SER A 210 18.95 -3.12 -9.49
N ALA A 211 20.12 -3.71 -9.72
CA ALA A 211 21.27 -3.05 -10.31
C ALA A 211 21.97 -4.00 -11.29
N GLU A 212 22.49 -3.44 -12.38
CA GLU A 212 23.33 -4.14 -13.36
C GLU A 212 24.50 -3.25 -13.80
N TYR A 213 25.61 -3.85 -14.22
CA TYR A 213 26.74 -3.08 -14.76
C TYR A 213 26.40 -2.54 -16.14
N ALA A 214 26.64 -1.23 -16.33
CA ALA A 214 26.38 -0.53 -17.58
C ALA A 214 27.56 -0.62 -18.57
N ASP A 215 28.72 -1.07 -18.11
CA ASP A 215 29.94 -1.17 -18.90
C ASP A 215 30.72 -2.46 -18.59
N ALA A 216 31.51 -2.93 -19.55
CA ALA A 216 32.35 -4.12 -19.40
C ALA A 216 33.47 -3.96 -18.37
N ALA A 217 33.84 -2.72 -18.06
CA ALA A 217 34.84 -2.40 -17.04
C ALA A 217 34.27 -2.41 -15.61
N HIS A 218 32.95 -2.62 -15.43
CA HIS A 218 32.27 -2.61 -14.14
C HIS A 218 32.48 -1.31 -13.34
N THR A 219 32.61 -0.19 -14.03
CA THR A 219 32.78 1.14 -13.41
C THR A 219 31.48 1.92 -13.31
N LYS A 220 30.46 1.49 -14.06
CA LYS A 220 29.15 2.14 -14.14
C LYS A 220 28.02 1.15 -13.88
N GLN A 221 26.91 1.62 -13.30
CA GLN A 221 25.73 0.82 -13.00
C GLN A 221 24.44 1.50 -13.48
N ASN A 222 23.50 0.67 -13.91
CA ASN A 222 22.11 1.02 -14.15
C ASN A 222 21.26 0.47 -13.01
N LEU A 223 20.43 1.33 -12.43
CA LEU A 223 19.53 0.99 -11.34
C LEU A 223 18.09 1.02 -11.82
N ARG A 224 17.30 0.07 -11.32
CA ARG A 224 15.84 0.09 -11.41
C ARG A 224 15.26 -0.17 -10.02
N ILE A 225 14.51 0.80 -9.53
CA ILE A 225 13.96 0.82 -8.18
C ILE A 225 12.45 1.06 -8.26
N GLY A 226 11.67 0.01 -8.00
CA GLY A 226 10.22 0.08 -7.98
C GLY A 226 9.50 -1.17 -8.49
N PRO A 227 8.18 -1.20 -8.35
CA PRO A 227 7.30 -0.06 -8.03
C PRO A 227 7.42 0.46 -6.58
N VAL A 228 7.54 1.78 -6.39
CA VAL A 228 7.61 2.46 -5.08
C VAL A 228 6.57 3.59 -4.95
N SER A 229 6.34 4.08 -3.73
CA SER A 229 5.45 5.24 -3.50
C SER A 229 5.98 6.51 -4.16
N ALA A 230 5.12 7.51 -4.39
CA ALA A 230 5.57 8.83 -4.85
C ALA A 230 6.57 9.47 -3.85
N GLY A 231 6.41 9.22 -2.55
CA GLY A 231 7.33 9.72 -1.51
C GLY A 231 8.70 9.05 -1.58
N ASP A 232 8.75 7.72 -1.70
CA ASP A 232 10.01 6.98 -1.85
C ASP A 232 10.70 7.31 -3.16
N ALA A 233 9.93 7.42 -4.26
CA ALA A 233 10.48 7.86 -5.54
C ALA A 233 11.04 9.28 -5.45
N LYS A 234 10.34 10.19 -4.77
CA LYS A 234 10.86 11.53 -4.50
C LYS A 234 12.17 11.47 -3.70
N ALA A 235 12.22 10.68 -2.62
CA ALA A 235 13.44 10.54 -1.82
C ALA A 235 14.62 9.98 -2.64
N LEU A 236 14.37 9.00 -3.51
CA LEU A 236 15.37 8.46 -4.43
C LEU A 236 15.83 9.50 -5.46
N MET A 237 14.90 10.27 -6.05
CA MET A 237 15.21 11.33 -7.01
C MET A 237 15.95 12.50 -6.37
N ASP A 238 15.57 12.89 -5.14
CA ASP A 238 16.29 13.89 -4.33
C ASP A 238 17.71 13.40 -4.08
N LYS A 239 17.89 12.12 -3.74
CA LYS A 239 19.22 11.54 -3.53
C LYS A 239 20.08 11.56 -4.80
N LEU A 240 19.50 11.23 -5.95
CA LEU A 240 20.18 11.30 -7.24
C LEU A 240 20.56 12.74 -7.58
N THR A 241 19.73 13.71 -7.19
CA THR A 241 20.02 15.15 -7.36
C THR A 241 21.19 15.60 -6.48
N GLU A 242 21.21 15.22 -5.19
CA GLU A 242 22.33 15.49 -4.28
C GLU A 242 23.66 14.95 -4.79
N LEU A 243 23.63 13.80 -5.49
CA LEU A 243 24.80 13.16 -6.07
C LEU A 243 25.26 13.80 -7.40
N GLY A 244 24.53 14.80 -7.91
CA GLY A 244 24.81 15.39 -9.23
C GLY A 244 24.46 14.46 -10.41
N ALA A 245 23.49 13.57 -10.21
CA ALA A 245 23.07 12.53 -11.14
C ALA A 245 21.59 12.68 -11.58
N ALA A 246 20.98 13.86 -11.40
CA ALA A 246 19.58 14.10 -11.77
C ALA A 246 19.31 13.92 -13.27
N ASP A 247 20.27 14.30 -14.12
CA ASP A 247 20.23 14.15 -15.58
C ASP A 247 20.28 12.69 -16.05
N LYS A 248 20.74 11.79 -15.17
CA LYS A 248 20.84 10.34 -15.41
C LYS A 248 19.60 9.58 -14.95
N ALA A 249 18.65 10.26 -14.33
CA ALA A 249 17.56 9.65 -13.59
C ALA A 249 16.19 10.06 -14.12
N ALA A 250 15.27 9.10 -14.13
CA ALA A 250 13.87 9.34 -14.43
C ALA A 250 12.99 8.56 -13.46
N SER A 251 11.88 9.18 -13.07
CA SER A 251 10.80 8.50 -12.39
C SER A 251 9.61 8.40 -13.32
N THR A 252 9.14 7.19 -13.58
CA THR A 252 7.97 6.94 -14.42
C THR A 252 6.85 6.37 -13.58
N ALA A 253 5.68 7.00 -13.63
CA ALA A 253 4.43 6.40 -13.19
C ALA A 253 4.16 5.11 -13.98
N ALA A 254 3.78 4.05 -13.28
CA ALA A 254 3.27 2.81 -13.89
C ALA A 254 1.85 3.01 -14.45
#